data_AF-A0A183D3A9-F1
#
_entry.id   AF-A0A183D3A9-F1
#
_cell.length_a   1.000
_cell.length_b   1.000
_cell.length_c   1.000
_cell.angle_alpha   90.00
_cell.angle_beta   90.00
_cell.angle_gamma   90.00
#
_symmetry.space_group_name_H-M   'P 1'
#
loop_
_entity.id
_entity.type
_entity.pdbx_description
1 polymer ?
#
loop_
_entity_poly.entity_id
_entity_poly.type
_entity_poly.pdbx_seq_one_letter_code
_entity_poly.pdbx_strand_id
1 'polypeptide(L)'
;MAIDKKSPEALQYLTSLLSTLENMKKNLVGQEALSQDMVAQAHIENFAMKLFEYADKNDRQSNFTKGVIKAFYTAGHLIDVLTLFGELDENLTATRKYAKWKATYIHNCLKNGETPKPGPAGSGGDPAAASGGTPSSDHYNRPAQPHVPPNVPQEKPFTPPRVCPERPPAGGMAETFETAGGPSAESTSSDTTGLTVTDFLEAQKYAKYAVSALSYEDAKTAIECMTKALEILKKQ
;
A
#
# COMPACT_ATOMS: atom_id res chain seq x y z
N MET A 1 -16.85 10.93 8.18
CA MET A 1 -17.95 11.60 8.92
C MET A 1 -17.54 12.90 9.63
N ALA A 2 -16.27 13.31 9.61
CA ALA A 2 -15.80 14.51 10.32
C ALA A 2 -16.08 15.85 9.58
N ILE A 3 -16.23 15.81 8.26
CA ILE A 3 -16.35 17.02 7.40
C ILE A 3 -17.78 17.55 7.42
N ASP A 4 -18.74 16.73 6.99
CA ASP A 4 -20.16 17.04 7.04
C ASP A 4 -20.96 15.75 7.24
N LYS A 5 -21.97 15.82 8.10
CA LYS A 5 -22.91 14.74 8.45
C LYS A 5 -24.33 15.26 8.67
N LYS A 6 -24.58 16.54 8.39
CA LYS A 6 -25.86 17.21 8.67
C LYS A 6 -26.59 17.56 7.39
N SER A 7 -25.86 17.87 6.31
CA SER A 7 -26.51 18.13 5.03
C SER A 7 -27.22 16.86 4.52
N PRO A 8 -28.42 17.00 3.92
CA PRO A 8 -29.16 15.87 3.38
C PRO A 8 -28.36 15.08 2.34
N GLU A 9 -27.62 15.79 1.48
CA GLU A 9 -26.78 15.20 0.44
C GLU A 9 -25.61 14.39 1.03
N ALA A 10 -24.92 14.93 2.04
CA ALA A 10 -23.84 14.20 2.71
C ALA A 10 -24.38 12.97 3.46
N LEU A 11 -25.53 13.08 4.13
CA LEU A 11 -26.17 11.95 4.79
C LEU A 11 -26.55 10.85 3.80
N GLN A 12 -27.11 11.20 2.66
CA GLN A 12 -27.44 10.24 1.60
C GLN A 12 -26.19 9.51 1.11
N TYR A 13 -25.10 10.25 0.83
CA TYR A 13 -23.84 9.69 0.39
C TYR A 13 -23.18 8.81 1.47
N LEU A 14 -23.16 9.24 2.72
CA LEU A 14 -22.62 8.45 3.83
C LEU A 14 -23.41 7.16 4.05
N THR A 15 -24.73 7.22 3.92
CA THR A 15 -25.60 6.04 4.05
C THR A 15 -25.32 5.03 2.94
N SER A 16 -25.20 5.47 1.67
CA SER A 16 -24.86 4.56 0.57
C SER A 16 -23.45 3.97 0.72
N LEU A 17 -22.50 4.75 1.23
CA LEU A 17 -21.16 4.26 1.53
C LEU A 17 -21.16 3.20 2.64
N LEU A 18 -21.92 3.40 3.71
CA LEU A 18 -22.10 2.40 4.78
C LEU A 18 -22.70 1.11 4.24
N SER A 19 -23.76 1.17 3.44
CA SER A 19 -24.34 -0.02 2.81
C SER A 19 -23.32 -0.75 1.91
N THR A 20 -22.47 -0.01 1.21
CA THR A 20 -21.39 -0.59 0.39
C THR A 20 -20.36 -1.31 1.26
N LEU A 21 -19.93 -0.71 2.37
CA LEU A 21 -19.01 -1.32 3.34
C LEU A 21 -19.60 -2.58 3.96
N GLU A 22 -20.87 -2.56 4.36
CA GLU A 22 -21.58 -3.73 4.90
C GLU A 22 -21.65 -4.88 3.88
N ASN A 23 -21.94 -4.57 2.62
CA ASN A 23 -21.96 -5.58 1.56
C ASN A 23 -20.56 -6.15 1.31
N MET A 24 -19.53 -5.30 1.25
CA MET A 24 -18.14 -5.77 1.09
C MET A 24 -17.71 -6.66 2.26
N LYS A 25 -18.03 -6.29 3.50
CA LYS A 25 -17.76 -7.12 4.68
C LYS A 25 -18.42 -8.49 4.60
N LYS A 26 -19.66 -8.57 4.12
CA LYS A 26 -20.39 -9.85 3.92
C LYS A 26 -19.77 -10.72 2.83
N ASN A 27 -19.28 -10.13 1.76
CA ASN A 27 -18.68 -10.87 0.64
C ASN A 27 -17.26 -11.37 0.93
N LEU A 28 -16.56 -10.74 1.87
CA LEU A 28 -15.17 -11.05 2.21
C LEU A 28 -15.03 -11.71 3.58
N VAL A 29 -16.11 -12.31 4.11
CA VAL A 29 -16.09 -13.04 5.38
C VAL A 29 -15.05 -14.16 5.33
N GLY A 30 -14.26 -14.28 6.40
CA GLY A 30 -13.21 -15.30 6.54
C GLY A 30 -11.80 -14.83 6.15
N GLN A 31 -11.64 -13.62 5.60
CA GLN A 31 -10.32 -13.04 5.42
C GLN A 31 -9.77 -12.48 6.74
N GLU A 32 -8.59 -12.94 7.15
CA GLU A 32 -7.94 -12.49 8.39
C GLU A 32 -7.68 -10.98 8.41
N ALA A 33 -7.39 -10.40 7.24
CA ALA A 33 -7.19 -8.96 7.05
C ALA A 33 -8.45 -8.11 7.32
N LEU A 34 -9.63 -8.72 7.51
CA LEU A 34 -10.86 -8.02 7.91
C LEU A 34 -11.28 -8.32 9.35
N SER A 35 -10.65 -9.30 10.00
CA SER A 35 -10.88 -9.64 11.40
C SER A 35 -9.82 -9.08 12.35
N GLN A 36 -8.59 -8.91 11.87
CA GLN A 36 -7.44 -8.51 12.68
C GLN A 36 -6.84 -7.21 12.14
N ASP A 37 -6.91 -6.15 12.92
CA ASP A 37 -6.42 -4.82 12.55
C ASP A 37 -4.93 -4.84 12.18
N MET A 38 -4.12 -5.65 12.88
CA MET A 38 -2.69 -5.78 12.59
C MET A 38 -2.43 -6.38 11.20
N VAL A 39 -3.20 -7.40 10.82
CA VAL A 39 -3.10 -8.05 9.51
C VAL A 39 -3.60 -7.09 8.42
N ALA A 40 -4.68 -6.35 8.69
CA ALA A 40 -5.22 -5.31 7.81
C ALA A 40 -4.17 -4.21 7.53
N GLN A 41 -3.56 -3.69 8.60
CA GLN A 41 -2.54 -2.66 8.54
C GLN A 41 -1.33 -3.14 7.72
N ALA A 42 -0.78 -4.32 8.05
CA ALA A 42 0.35 -4.89 7.33
C ALA A 42 0.03 -5.13 5.84
N HIS A 43 -1.19 -5.56 5.51
CA HIS A 43 -1.62 -5.76 4.14
C HIS A 43 -1.66 -4.44 3.34
N ILE A 44 -2.24 -3.39 3.92
CA ILE A 44 -2.33 -2.07 3.28
C ILE A 44 -0.93 -1.45 3.13
N GLU A 45 -0.09 -1.53 4.17
CA GLU A 45 1.27 -1.00 4.17
C GLU A 45 2.13 -1.68 3.10
N ASN A 46 2.14 -3.01 3.06
CA ASN A 46 2.86 -3.77 2.04
C ASN A 46 2.43 -3.41 0.62
N PHE A 47 1.12 -3.18 0.40
CA PHE A 47 0.63 -2.78 -0.92
C PHE A 47 1.00 -1.33 -1.28
N ALA A 48 0.92 -0.42 -0.31
CA ALA A 48 1.35 0.97 -0.48
C ALA A 48 2.85 1.07 -0.83
N MET A 49 3.69 0.32 -0.12
CA MET A 49 5.13 0.28 -0.36
C MET A 49 5.48 -0.33 -1.71
N LYS A 50 4.82 -1.41 -2.13
CA LYS A 50 4.99 -1.98 -3.48
C LYS A 50 4.68 -0.97 -4.59
N LEU A 51 3.59 -0.22 -4.45
CA LEU A 51 3.24 0.83 -5.41
C LEU A 51 4.27 1.97 -5.40
N PHE A 52 4.73 2.35 -4.22
CA PHE A 52 5.77 3.37 -4.06
C PHE A 52 7.08 2.96 -4.73
N GLU A 53 7.60 1.77 -4.42
CA GLU A 53 8.83 1.24 -4.99
C GLU A 53 8.74 1.08 -6.51
N TYR A 54 7.60 0.62 -7.02
CA TYR A 54 7.34 0.59 -8.46
C TYR A 54 7.45 1.99 -9.06
N ALA A 55 6.80 2.98 -8.46
CA ALA A 55 6.81 4.35 -8.97
C ALA A 55 8.21 4.98 -8.89
N ASP A 56 8.90 4.82 -7.76
CA ASP A 56 10.25 5.34 -7.49
C ASP A 56 11.30 4.71 -8.41
N LYS A 57 11.22 3.41 -8.67
CA LYS A 57 12.09 2.73 -9.63
C LYS A 57 11.95 3.31 -11.04
N ASN A 58 10.71 3.55 -11.49
CA ASN A 58 10.47 4.14 -12.80
C ASN A 58 10.89 5.62 -12.85
N ASP A 59 10.64 6.37 -11.77
CA ASP A 59 11.08 7.77 -11.64
C ASP A 59 12.60 7.91 -11.79
N ARG A 60 13.36 7.07 -11.09
CA ARG A 60 14.84 6.98 -11.17
C ARG A 60 15.33 6.67 -12.57
N GLN A 61 14.56 5.89 -13.33
CA GLN A 61 14.86 5.51 -14.70
C GLN A 61 14.36 6.55 -15.73
N SER A 62 13.87 7.72 -15.28
CA SER A 62 13.25 8.74 -16.13
C SER A 62 12.01 8.23 -16.91
N ASN A 63 11.38 7.16 -16.45
CA ASN A 63 10.22 6.56 -17.09
C ASN A 63 8.92 7.17 -16.52
N PHE A 64 8.56 8.35 -17.02
CA PHE A 64 7.39 9.09 -16.53
C PHE A 64 6.12 8.72 -17.30
N THR A 65 5.38 7.74 -16.80
CA THR A 65 4.08 7.35 -17.38
C THR A 65 2.90 7.78 -16.50
N LYS A 66 1.69 7.83 -17.08
CA LYS A 66 0.45 7.98 -16.30
C LYS A 66 0.31 6.90 -15.22
N GLY A 67 0.87 5.70 -15.45
CA GLY A 67 0.90 4.62 -14.47
C GLY A 67 1.75 4.97 -13.24
N VAL A 68 2.91 5.60 -13.44
CA VAL A 68 3.80 6.04 -12.35
C VAL A 68 3.16 7.13 -11.51
N ILE A 69 2.51 8.12 -12.16
CA ILE A 69 1.76 9.16 -11.45
C ILE A 69 0.66 8.54 -10.57
N LYS A 70 -0.13 7.62 -11.15
CA LYS A 70 -1.19 6.92 -10.41
C LYS A 70 -0.63 6.09 -9.26
N ALA A 71 0.49 5.40 -9.46
CA ALA A 71 1.12 4.60 -8.42
C ALA A 71 1.59 5.46 -7.23
N PHE A 72 2.29 6.59 -7.48
CA PHE A 72 2.64 7.54 -6.41
C PHE A 72 1.40 8.13 -5.72
N TYR A 73 0.39 8.53 -6.50
CA TYR A 73 -0.85 9.09 -5.96
C TYR A 73 -1.54 8.07 -5.04
N THR A 74 -1.76 6.84 -5.53
CA THR A 74 -2.41 5.77 -4.76
C THR A 74 -1.58 5.38 -3.54
N ALA A 75 -0.26 5.23 -3.66
CA ALA A 75 0.61 4.92 -2.51
C ALA A 75 0.46 5.97 -1.40
N GLY A 76 0.52 7.26 -1.73
CA GLY A 76 0.34 8.34 -0.76
C GLY A 76 -1.03 8.34 -0.07
N HIS A 77 -2.10 7.99 -0.79
CA HIS A 77 -3.45 7.91 -0.21
C HIS A 77 -3.67 6.63 0.60
N LEU A 78 -3.07 5.50 0.22
CA LEU A 78 -3.09 4.30 1.05
C LEU A 78 -2.38 4.53 2.39
N ILE A 79 -1.30 5.31 2.40
CA ILE A 79 -0.65 5.71 3.66
C ILE A 79 -1.54 6.67 4.48
N ASP A 80 -2.43 7.48 3.88
CA ASP A 80 -3.46 8.18 4.67
C ASP A 80 -4.44 7.20 5.31
N VAL A 81 -4.84 6.13 4.60
CA VAL A 81 -5.74 5.12 5.16
C VAL A 81 -5.11 4.43 6.37
N LEU A 82 -3.78 4.26 6.39
CA LEU A 82 -3.07 3.71 7.56
C LEU A 82 -3.25 4.55 8.83
N THR A 83 -3.57 5.85 8.72
CA THR A 83 -3.86 6.70 9.89
C THR A 83 -5.12 6.27 10.66
N LEU A 84 -5.98 5.44 10.06
CA LEU A 84 -7.14 4.87 10.74
C LEU A 84 -6.75 3.83 11.80
N PHE A 85 -5.56 3.21 11.68
CA PHE A 85 -5.05 2.22 12.62
C PHE A 85 -4.17 2.81 13.73
N GLY A 86 -3.88 4.12 13.66
CA GLY A 86 -3.08 4.83 14.67
C GLY A 86 -2.12 5.86 14.06
N GLU A 87 -1.16 6.30 14.87
CA GLU A 87 -0.10 7.20 14.42
C GLU A 87 0.85 6.48 13.45
N LEU A 88 1.21 7.17 12.36
CA LEU A 88 2.18 6.67 11.39
C LEU A 88 3.59 6.86 11.92
N ASP A 89 4.49 5.93 11.58
CA ASP A 89 5.91 6.17 11.77
C ASP A 89 6.42 7.33 10.89
N GLU A 90 7.61 7.81 11.23
CA GLU A 90 8.22 8.97 10.56
C GLU A 90 8.57 8.66 9.09
N ASN A 91 8.95 7.41 8.79
CA ASN A 91 9.31 6.97 7.45
C ASN A 91 8.09 6.92 6.52
N LEU A 92 6.96 6.38 6.96
CA LEU A 92 5.68 6.39 6.26
C LEU A 92 5.16 7.82 6.12
N THR A 93 5.36 8.67 7.12
CA THR A 93 5.01 10.09 7.04
C THR A 93 5.80 10.81 5.95
N ALA A 94 7.11 10.58 5.88
CA ALA A 94 7.97 11.12 4.83
C ALA A 94 7.60 10.57 3.44
N THR A 95 7.43 9.25 3.34
CA THR A 95 7.03 8.53 2.12
C THR A 95 5.71 9.06 1.57
N ARG A 96 4.71 9.25 2.43
CA ARG A 96 3.41 9.85 2.08
C ARG A 96 3.55 11.23 1.48
N LYS A 97 4.31 12.12 2.14
CA LYS A 97 4.53 13.50 1.66
C LYS A 97 5.22 13.49 0.30
N TYR A 98 6.29 12.70 0.17
CA TYR A 98 7.04 12.56 -1.07
C TYR A 98 6.16 12.02 -2.21
N ALA A 99 5.43 10.92 -1.98
CA ALA A 99 4.59 10.29 -2.99
C ALA A 99 3.54 11.27 -3.56
N LYS A 100 2.83 11.99 -2.68
CA LYS A 100 1.82 12.97 -3.10
C LYS A 100 2.41 14.15 -3.86
N TRP A 101 3.52 14.70 -3.35
CA TRP A 101 4.24 15.79 -4.02
C TRP A 101 4.73 15.36 -5.39
N LYS A 102 5.39 14.19 -5.47
CA LYS A 102 6.00 13.68 -6.70
C LYS A 102 4.95 13.35 -7.75
N ALA A 103 3.82 12.76 -7.38
CA ALA A 103 2.69 12.52 -8.29
C ALA A 103 2.21 13.83 -8.95
N THR A 104 2.02 14.87 -8.13
CA THR A 104 1.56 16.20 -8.58
C THR A 104 2.62 16.87 -9.47
N TYR A 105 3.88 16.79 -9.07
CA TYR A 105 5.01 17.34 -9.81
C TYR A 105 5.14 16.72 -11.20
N ILE A 106 5.22 15.40 -11.29
CA ILE A 106 5.33 14.69 -12.58
C ILE A 106 4.13 15.00 -13.46
N HIS A 107 2.92 14.98 -12.90
CA HIS A 107 1.70 15.31 -13.64
C HIS A 107 1.76 16.72 -14.25
N ASN A 108 2.19 17.72 -13.48
CA ASN A 108 2.27 19.10 -13.94
C ASN A 108 3.34 19.30 -15.01
N CYS A 109 4.52 18.69 -14.84
CA CYS A 109 5.56 18.71 -15.87
C CYS A 109 5.07 18.10 -17.18
N LEU A 110 4.47 16.91 -17.14
CA LEU A 110 3.94 16.25 -18.35
C LEU A 110 2.80 17.04 -18.99
N LYS A 111 1.97 17.73 -18.20
CA LYS A 111 0.89 18.59 -18.70
C LYS A 111 1.44 19.84 -19.41
N ASN A 112 2.55 20.37 -18.92
CA ASN A 112 3.19 21.58 -19.45
C ASN A 112 4.23 21.30 -20.55
N GLY A 113 4.48 20.02 -20.88
CA GLY A 113 5.51 19.63 -21.86
C GLY A 113 6.94 19.71 -21.31
N GLU A 114 7.11 19.84 -19.99
CA GLU A 114 8.41 19.83 -19.32
C GLU A 114 8.81 18.39 -18.97
N THR A 115 10.11 18.09 -19.06
CA THR A 115 10.62 16.78 -18.62
C THR A 115 10.85 16.80 -17.10
N PRO A 116 10.16 15.96 -16.31
CA PRO A 116 10.38 15.90 -14.87
C PRO A 116 11.82 15.49 -14.56
N LYS A 117 12.38 16.01 -13.47
CA LYS A 117 13.70 15.56 -13.00
C LYS A 117 13.58 14.21 -12.27
N PRO A 118 14.36 13.18 -12.68
CA PRO A 118 14.47 11.92 -11.95
C PRO A 118 14.94 12.17 -10.51
N GLY A 119 14.27 11.55 -9.54
CA GLY A 119 14.72 11.49 -8.14
C GLY A 119 15.59 10.27 -7.89
N PRO A 120 16.42 10.24 -6.83
CA PRO A 120 16.19 10.93 -5.56
C PRO A 120 17.03 12.22 -5.47
N ALA A 121 16.41 13.36 -5.18
CA ALA A 121 17.16 14.51 -4.67
C ALA A 121 17.27 14.33 -3.15
N GLY A 122 18.45 14.55 -2.58
CA GLY A 122 18.86 14.13 -1.23
C GLY A 122 17.81 14.31 -0.12
N SER A 123 17.90 13.42 0.86
CA SER A 123 17.40 13.64 2.23
C SER A 123 17.64 15.10 2.63
N GLY A 124 16.59 15.92 2.70
CA GLY A 124 16.70 17.34 3.06
C GLY A 124 15.92 18.32 2.20
N GLY A 125 15.28 17.89 1.11
CA GLY A 125 14.28 18.72 0.44
C GLY A 125 12.96 18.70 1.20
N ASP A 126 12.84 19.50 2.26
CA ASP A 126 11.56 19.71 2.94
C ASP A 126 10.46 20.00 1.90
N PRO A 127 9.36 19.21 1.86
CA PRO A 127 8.25 19.47 0.96
C PRO A 127 7.50 20.77 1.28
N ALA A 128 7.95 21.53 2.29
CA ALA A 128 7.43 22.84 2.67
C ALA A 128 7.81 23.97 1.70
N ALA A 129 8.79 23.79 0.81
CA ALA A 129 9.24 24.84 -0.11
C ALA A 129 8.50 24.87 -1.46
N ALA A 130 7.58 23.94 -1.75
CA ALA A 130 6.88 23.87 -3.04
C ALA A 130 5.47 24.50 -3.05
N SER A 131 5.13 25.30 -2.03
CA SER A 131 3.90 26.08 -1.98
C SER A 131 4.22 27.57 -1.88
N GLY A 132 4.47 28.21 -3.02
CA GLY A 132 4.52 29.67 -3.11
C GLY A 132 5.43 30.21 -4.21
N GLY A 133 4.86 30.97 -5.16
CA GLY A 133 5.61 31.93 -5.96
C GLY A 133 5.57 31.73 -7.47
N THR A 134 4.63 32.45 -8.12
CA THR A 134 4.76 33.28 -9.34
C THR A 134 5.87 33.03 -10.38
N PRO A 135 5.59 33.24 -11.69
CA PRO A 135 6.55 33.01 -12.75
C PRO A 135 7.60 34.13 -12.73
N SER A 136 8.86 33.78 -12.48
CA SER A 136 9.98 34.65 -12.81
C SER A 136 10.79 34.01 -13.93
N SER A 137 10.72 34.70 -15.06
CA SER A 137 11.64 34.60 -16.17
C SER A 137 13.06 34.81 -15.69
N ASP A 138 13.93 33.83 -15.87
CA ASP A 138 15.35 34.11 -15.95
C ASP A 138 15.96 33.32 -17.12
N HIS A 139 16.31 34.10 -18.13
CA HIS A 139 17.13 33.74 -19.25
C HIS A 139 18.54 33.39 -18.77
N TYR A 140 18.95 32.13 -18.93
CA TYR A 140 20.36 31.80 -19.09
C TYR A 140 20.56 30.89 -20.30
N ASN A 141 20.82 31.57 -21.42
CA ASN A 141 21.82 31.28 -22.44
C ASN A 141 22.35 29.83 -22.51
N ARG A 142 21.93 29.07 -23.53
CA ARG A 142 22.64 27.86 -23.99
C ARG A 142 22.87 27.94 -25.49
N PRO A 143 24.12 27.90 -25.99
CA PRO A 143 24.36 27.88 -27.42
C PRO A 143 23.92 26.53 -28.01
N ALA A 144 23.28 26.62 -29.18
CA ALA A 144 22.73 25.51 -29.94
C ALA A 144 23.81 24.48 -30.31
N GLN A 145 23.51 23.20 -30.11
CA GLN A 145 24.18 22.13 -30.85
C GLN A 145 23.20 21.45 -31.81
N PRO A 146 23.60 21.25 -33.08
CA PRO A 146 22.76 20.67 -34.11
C PRO A 146 22.62 19.16 -33.96
N HIS A 147 21.45 18.72 -34.40
CA HIS A 147 20.89 17.38 -34.36
C HIS A 147 21.73 16.35 -35.14
N VAL A 148 21.87 15.15 -34.57
CA VAL A 148 22.15 13.91 -35.31
C VAL A 148 21.20 12.82 -34.80
N PRO A 149 20.44 12.13 -35.65
CA PRO A 149 19.62 11.00 -35.23
C PRO A 149 20.43 9.69 -35.38
N PRO A 150 20.42 8.78 -34.40
CA PRO A 150 20.71 7.39 -34.66
C PRO A 150 19.40 6.66 -34.99
N ASN A 151 19.30 6.32 -36.26
CA ASN A 151 18.51 5.23 -36.81
C ASN A 151 18.81 3.91 -36.08
N VAL A 152 17.78 3.17 -35.62
CA VAL A 152 17.56 1.69 -35.59
C VAL A 152 16.75 1.24 -34.35
N PRO A 153 16.09 0.07 -34.35
CA PRO A 153 14.96 -0.38 -35.19
C PRO A 153 13.69 -0.62 -34.33
N GLN A 154 12.51 -0.62 -34.97
CA GLN A 154 11.24 -1.03 -34.35
C GLN A 154 11.32 -2.47 -33.83
N GLU A 155 11.33 -2.67 -32.51
CA GLU A 155 10.94 -3.95 -31.91
C GLU A 155 9.43 -3.98 -31.65
N LYS A 156 8.86 -5.14 -31.96
CA LYS A 156 7.44 -5.46 -32.02
C LYS A 156 6.72 -5.24 -30.67
N PRO A 157 5.42 -4.93 -30.68
CA PRO A 157 4.64 -4.81 -29.45
C PRO A 157 4.59 -6.15 -28.71
N PHE A 158 5.07 -6.16 -27.47
CA PHE A 158 4.84 -7.26 -26.53
C PHE A 158 3.43 -7.12 -25.95
N THR A 159 2.52 -7.99 -26.38
CA THR A 159 1.23 -8.20 -25.73
C THR A 159 1.44 -9.06 -24.47
N PRO A 160 0.97 -8.65 -23.28
CA PRO A 160 1.00 -9.51 -22.10
C PRO A 160 0.05 -10.71 -22.29
N PRO A 161 0.40 -11.90 -21.79
CA PRO A 161 -0.48 -13.07 -21.86
C PRO A 161 -1.72 -12.84 -21.00
N ARG A 162 -2.87 -12.95 -21.65
CA ARG A 162 -4.18 -12.99 -21.01
C ARG A 162 -4.34 -14.37 -20.36
N VAL A 163 -4.07 -14.47 -19.06
CA VAL A 163 -4.45 -15.66 -18.30
C VAL A 163 -5.94 -15.53 -17.99
N CYS A 164 -6.76 -16.10 -18.89
CA CYS A 164 -8.10 -16.54 -18.54
C CYS A 164 -7.98 -17.89 -17.83
N PRO A 165 -8.69 -18.14 -16.71
CA PRO A 165 -8.80 -19.49 -16.18
C PRO A 165 -9.58 -20.36 -17.19
N GLU A 166 -8.88 -21.34 -17.73
CA GLU A 166 -9.37 -22.33 -18.67
C GLU A 166 -10.32 -23.31 -17.96
N ARG A 167 -11.50 -23.46 -18.55
CA ARG A 167 -12.55 -24.42 -18.22
C ARG A 167 -12.08 -25.83 -18.60
N PRO A 168 -12.23 -26.86 -17.75
CA PRO A 168 -11.98 -28.23 -18.16
C PRO A 168 -13.13 -28.76 -19.05
N PRO A 169 -12.83 -29.70 -19.98
CA PRO A 169 -13.74 -30.10 -21.03
C PRO A 169 -14.87 -31.01 -20.51
N ALA A 170 -16.10 -30.69 -20.89
CA ALA A 170 -17.25 -31.57 -20.77
C ALA A 170 -17.43 -32.31 -22.10
N GLY A 171 -17.43 -33.64 -22.05
CA GLY A 171 -17.85 -34.51 -23.14
C GLY A 171 -18.28 -35.86 -22.59
N GLY A 172 -19.57 -36.17 -22.67
CA GLY A 172 -20.07 -37.54 -22.75
C GLY A 172 -20.95 -38.05 -21.60
N MET A 173 -22.26 -38.05 -21.89
CA MET A 173 -23.30 -39.04 -21.57
C MET A 173 -23.78 -39.30 -20.13
N ALA A 174 -25.11 -39.43 -20.07
CA ALA A 174 -25.97 -39.69 -18.93
C ALA A 174 -25.99 -41.17 -18.51
N GLU A 175 -26.21 -41.46 -17.22
CA GLU A 175 -27.46 -42.00 -16.65
C GLU A 175 -27.22 -42.60 -15.24
N THR A 176 -28.23 -42.43 -14.36
CA THR A 176 -28.61 -43.27 -13.19
C THR A 176 -27.66 -43.40 -11.99
N PHE A 177 -28.06 -43.48 -10.71
CA PHE A 177 -29.21 -43.13 -9.86
C PHE A 177 -28.74 -43.47 -8.40
N GLU A 178 -29.33 -42.85 -7.36
CA GLU A 178 -29.44 -43.39 -5.96
C GLU A 178 -28.15 -43.48 -5.08
N THR A 179 -28.08 -43.30 -3.74
CA THR A 179 -29.03 -43.20 -2.61
C THR A 179 -28.36 -42.51 -1.39
N ALA A 180 -29.16 -41.82 -0.56
CA ALA A 180 -29.13 -41.56 0.90
C ALA A 180 -27.82 -41.40 1.73
N GLY A 181 -27.84 -40.39 2.63
CA GLY A 181 -27.57 -40.63 4.06
C GLY A 181 -26.63 -39.68 4.82
N GLY A 182 -27.21 -38.66 5.48
CA GLY A 182 -26.88 -38.28 6.87
C GLY A 182 -25.65 -37.39 7.19
N PRO A 183 -25.65 -36.68 8.36
CA PRO A 183 -24.81 -35.50 8.63
C PRO A 183 -23.70 -35.73 9.68
N SER A 184 -22.56 -35.01 9.59
CA SER A 184 -21.82 -34.46 10.75
C SER A 184 -20.42 -33.95 10.40
N ALA A 185 -19.99 -33.01 11.25
CA ALA A 185 -18.64 -32.74 11.72
C ALA A 185 -17.64 -32.03 10.79
N GLU A 186 -17.40 -30.76 11.15
CA GLU A 186 -16.10 -30.28 11.62
C GLU A 186 -14.85 -31.02 11.12
N SER A 187 -14.00 -30.30 10.41
CA SER A 187 -12.57 -30.62 10.32
C SER A 187 -11.78 -29.34 10.15
N THR A 188 -11.49 -28.74 11.30
CA THR A 188 -10.30 -27.95 11.58
C THR A 188 -9.06 -28.83 11.39
N SER A 189 -8.16 -28.40 10.51
CA SER A 189 -6.78 -28.89 10.44
C SER A 189 -5.99 -27.97 9.51
N SER A 190 -4.76 -27.53 9.74
CA SER A 190 -3.82 -27.54 10.86
C SER A 190 -2.68 -26.68 10.33
N ASP A 191 -2.25 -25.64 11.02
CA ASP A 191 -0.85 -25.21 10.88
C ASP A 191 -0.32 -24.62 12.19
N THR A 192 0.91 -24.99 12.47
CA THR A 192 1.45 -25.21 13.82
C THR A 192 1.98 -23.94 14.48
N THR A 193 1.24 -23.38 15.44
CA THR A 193 1.81 -22.75 16.65
C THR A 193 0.71 -22.74 17.72
N GLY A 194 0.97 -23.26 18.92
CA GLY A 194 0.03 -23.21 20.06
C GLY A 194 -0.17 -21.81 20.65
N LEU A 195 0.12 -20.77 19.87
CA LEU A 195 0.10 -19.37 20.29
C LEU A 195 -1.27 -18.78 19.99
N THR A 196 -1.88 -18.19 21.01
CA THR A 196 -3.17 -17.51 20.93
C THR A 196 -2.99 -16.06 20.48
N VAL A 197 -4.04 -15.43 19.93
CA VAL A 197 -4.01 -14.00 19.56
C VAL A 197 -3.61 -13.12 20.75
N THR A 198 -3.99 -13.50 21.97
CA THR A 198 -3.60 -12.82 23.20
C THR A 198 -2.10 -12.86 23.47
N ASP A 199 -1.42 -13.96 23.13
CA ASP A 199 0.04 -14.09 23.28
C ASP A 199 0.77 -13.12 22.34
N PHE A 200 0.28 -12.96 21.10
CA PHE A 200 0.83 -11.98 20.16
C PHE A 200 0.64 -10.53 20.61
N LEU A 201 -0.52 -10.20 21.19
CA LEU A 201 -0.80 -8.86 21.73
C LEU A 201 0.10 -8.54 22.94
N GLU A 202 0.32 -9.53 23.80
CA GLU A 202 1.18 -9.37 24.97
C GLU A 202 2.67 -9.23 24.55
N ALA A 203 3.14 -10.03 23.60
CA ALA A 203 4.48 -9.90 23.02
C ALA A 203 4.69 -8.51 22.36
N GLN A 204 3.69 -8.01 21.63
CA GLN A 204 3.76 -6.68 21.00
C GLN A 204 3.83 -5.55 22.04
N LYS A 205 3.09 -5.67 23.15
CA LYS A 205 3.15 -4.70 24.27
C LYS A 205 4.58 -4.61 24.83
N TYR A 206 5.21 -5.75 25.08
CA TYR A 206 6.60 -5.79 25.55
C TYR A 206 7.59 -5.22 24.51
N ALA A 207 7.37 -5.47 23.21
CA ALA A 207 8.19 -4.87 22.16
C ALA A 207 8.09 -3.32 22.16
N LYS A 208 6.89 -2.76 22.33
CA LYS A 208 6.69 -1.30 22.44
C LYS A 208 7.40 -0.71 23.66
N TYR A 209 7.33 -1.39 24.81
CA TYR A 209 8.05 -0.95 26.01
C TYR A 209 9.57 -1.01 25.86
N ALA A 210 10.09 -2.00 25.12
CA ALA A 210 11.51 -2.05 24.80
C ALA A 210 11.94 -0.87 23.92
N VAL A 211 11.14 -0.50 22.91
CA VAL A 211 11.40 0.69 22.08
C VAL A 211 11.43 1.96 22.94
N SER A 212 10.47 2.13 23.86
CA SER A 212 10.48 3.26 24.80
C SER A 212 11.72 3.26 25.70
N ALA A 213 12.12 2.10 26.23
CA ALA A 213 13.32 1.99 27.09
C ALA A 213 14.61 2.36 26.34
N LEU A 214 14.73 1.98 25.06
CA LEU A 214 15.84 2.39 24.21
C LEU A 214 15.90 3.91 23.99
N SER A 215 14.75 4.59 23.91
CA SER A 215 14.69 6.06 23.82
C SER A 215 15.22 6.77 25.07
N TYR A 216 15.23 6.10 26.22
CA TYR A 216 15.80 6.60 27.48
C TYR A 216 17.16 5.99 27.81
N GLU A 217 17.81 5.34 26.84
CA GLU A 217 19.10 4.66 27.00
C GLU A 217 19.13 3.60 28.11
N ASP A 218 17.96 3.09 28.51
CA ASP A 218 17.83 2.03 29.49
C ASP A 218 17.98 0.65 28.83
N ALA A 219 19.24 0.29 28.58
CA ALA A 219 19.60 -0.98 27.97
C ALA A 219 19.10 -2.19 28.78
N LYS A 220 19.05 -2.08 30.11
CA LYS A 220 18.66 -3.19 30.98
C LYS A 220 17.17 -3.49 30.85
N THR A 221 16.33 -2.47 30.98
CA THR A 221 14.88 -2.60 30.80
C THR A 221 14.52 -3.02 29.38
N ALA A 222 15.23 -2.52 28.36
CA ALA A 222 15.01 -2.93 26.97
C ALA A 222 15.27 -4.44 26.76
N ILE A 223 16.37 -4.97 27.29
CA ILE A 223 16.70 -6.40 27.23
C ILE A 223 15.65 -7.24 27.96
N GLU A 224 15.22 -6.80 29.15
CA GLU A 224 14.19 -7.52 29.92
C GLU A 224 12.84 -7.59 29.18
N CYS A 225 12.39 -6.48 28.57
CA CYS A 225 11.17 -6.45 27.78
C CYS A 225 11.25 -7.33 26.52
N MET A 226 12.36 -7.28 25.79
CA MET A 226 12.59 -8.13 24.61
C MET A 226 12.62 -9.62 24.99
N THR A 227 13.24 -9.96 26.12
CA THR A 227 13.30 -11.34 26.61
C THR A 227 11.91 -11.87 26.96
N LYS A 228 11.07 -11.06 27.62
CA LYS A 228 9.66 -11.42 27.92
C LYS A 228 8.82 -11.62 26.66
N ALA A 229 8.98 -10.75 25.66
CA ALA A 229 8.30 -10.92 24.38
C ALA A 229 8.71 -12.24 23.71
N LEU A 230 10.00 -12.58 23.71
CA LEU A 230 10.50 -13.84 23.16
C LEU A 230 10.00 -15.07 23.94
N GLU A 231 9.87 -14.97 25.26
CA GLU A 231 9.35 -16.07 26.10
C GLU A 231 7.90 -16.40 25.75
N ILE A 232 7.06 -15.38 25.56
CA ILE A 232 5.66 -15.55 25.15
C ILE A 232 5.59 -16.22 23.77
N LEU A 233 6.43 -15.80 22.83
CA LEU A 233 6.46 -16.37 21.46
C LEU A 233 7.10 -17.76 21.38
N LYS A 234 7.87 -18.16 22.41
CA LYS A 234 8.49 -19.49 22.51
C LYS A 234 7.65 -20.51 23.26
N LYS A 235 6.46 -20.12 23.74
CA LYS A 235 5.51 -21.01 24.40
C LYS A 235 4.98 -22.01 23.36
N GLN A 236 5.64 -23.15 23.25
CA GLN A 236 5.27 -24.30 22.41
C GLN A 236 4.87 -25.48 23.29
#